data_AF-A0A8J7JVK7-F1
#
_entry.id   AF-A0A8J7JVK7-F1
#
_cell.length_a   1.000
_cell.length_b   1.000
_cell.length_c   1.000
_cell.angle_alpha   90.00
_cell.angle_beta   90.00
_cell.angle_gamma   90.00
#
_symmetry.space_group_name_H-M   'P 1'
#
loop_
_entity.id
_entity.type
_entity.pdbx_description
1 polymer ?
#
loop_
_entity_poly.entity_id
_entity_poly.type
_entity_poly.pdbx_seq_one_letter_code
_entity_poly.pdbx_strand_id
1 'polypeptide(L)'
;MGPNSVLKSSNDSLVAERLVEIDRIANASEQVIALVELASQLSPPPVKVLSKALEATASIQDGGDRSYALVAIASHLPPTEPILLEHALTATQFIENEHYLTRALVAVATKLPESHPKLLEKALSTALSIQDEEERARALAAIAPQLPENQRSSVLEQALDTALSIQFTSGRARALAAIAPQLPENQRSSVLEQALRIVN
;
A
#
# COMPACT_ATOMS: atom_id res chain seq x y z
N MET A 1 -27.08 13.67 29.69
CA MET A 1 -26.18 13.97 28.55
C MET A 1 -24.89 14.50 29.12
N GLY A 2 -23.80 13.74 29.01
CA GLY A 2 -22.51 14.10 29.61
C GLY A 2 -21.69 15.04 28.70
N PRO A 3 -20.70 15.76 29.23
CA PRO A 3 -19.87 16.72 28.47
C PRO A 3 -19.19 16.12 27.22
N ASN A 4 -18.97 14.80 27.18
CA ASN A 4 -18.42 14.10 26.00
C ASN A 4 -19.36 14.06 24.78
N SER A 5 -20.69 14.17 24.95
CA SER A 5 -21.61 14.11 23.80
C SER A 5 -21.63 15.41 22.98
N VAL A 6 -21.34 16.55 23.62
CA VAL A 6 -21.34 17.88 22.97
C VAL A 6 -20.04 18.12 22.20
N LEU A 7 -18.90 17.65 22.71
CA LEU A 7 -17.61 17.73 22.03
C LEU A 7 -17.57 16.83 20.78
N LYS A 8 -18.15 15.62 20.86
CA LYS A 8 -18.26 14.71 19.72
C LYS A 8 -19.13 15.28 18.59
N SER A 9 -20.30 15.84 18.93
CA SER A 9 -21.18 16.45 17.92
C SER A 9 -20.56 17.69 17.25
N SER A 10 -19.73 18.43 17.97
CA SER A 10 -19.04 19.62 17.44
C SER A 10 -17.94 19.23 16.44
N ASN A 11 -17.16 18.18 16.76
CA ASN A 11 -16.16 17.65 15.83
C ASN A 11 -16.80 17.02 14.59
N ASP A 12 -17.90 16.28 14.74
CA ASP A 12 -18.62 15.69 13.61
C ASP A 12 -19.18 16.77 12.66
N SER A 13 -19.65 17.91 13.20
CA SER A 13 -20.09 19.08 12.42
C SER A 13 -18.94 19.71 11.65
N LEU A 14 -17.79 19.92 12.31
CA LEU A 14 -16.61 20.50 11.66
C LEU A 14 -16.09 19.62 10.52
N VAL A 15 -16.07 18.29 10.72
CA VAL A 15 -15.71 17.35 9.65
C VAL A 15 -16.69 17.45 8.48
N ALA A 16 -17.99 17.54 8.74
CA ALA A 16 -18.99 17.68 7.69
C ALA A 16 -18.80 18.98 6.88
N GLU A 17 -18.55 20.10 7.53
CA GLU A 17 -18.27 21.39 6.88
C GLU A 17 -17.02 21.32 6.01
N ARG A 18 -15.91 20.78 6.54
CA ARG A 18 -14.66 20.61 5.77
C ARG A 18 -14.86 19.70 4.56
N LEU A 19 -15.64 18.62 4.68
CA LEU A 19 -15.94 17.76 3.54
C LEU A 19 -16.72 18.49 2.45
N VAL A 20 -17.65 19.39 2.81
CA VAL A 20 -18.38 20.21 1.82
C VAL A 20 -17.44 21.18 1.09
N GLU A 21 -16.47 21.76 1.78
CA GLU A 21 -15.44 22.60 1.14
C GLU A 21 -14.56 21.78 0.19
N ILE A 22 -14.10 20.61 0.63
CA ILE A 22 -13.24 19.73 -0.16
C ILE A 22 -13.97 19.16 -1.38
N ASP A 23 -15.27 18.87 -1.28
CA ASP A 23 -16.10 18.41 -2.40
C ASP A 23 -16.22 19.45 -3.53
N ARG A 24 -15.87 20.71 -3.30
CA ARG A 24 -15.84 21.77 -4.33
C ARG A 24 -14.51 21.82 -5.09
N ILE A 25 -13.49 21.09 -4.65
CA ILE A 25 -12.20 21.04 -5.33
C ILE A 25 -12.37 20.21 -6.60
N ALA A 26 -12.21 20.84 -7.76
CA ALA A 26 -12.41 20.18 -9.06
C ALA A 26 -11.28 19.23 -9.44
N ASN A 27 -10.05 19.51 -8.98
CA ASN A 27 -8.90 18.66 -9.24
C ASN A 27 -8.87 17.48 -8.25
N ALA A 28 -8.95 16.26 -8.77
CA ALA A 28 -8.98 15.05 -7.95
C ALA A 28 -7.72 14.87 -7.08
N SER A 29 -6.53 15.22 -7.58
CA SER A 29 -5.28 15.14 -6.82
C SER A 29 -5.27 16.13 -5.65
N GLU A 30 -5.68 17.38 -5.88
CA GLU A 30 -5.83 18.38 -4.81
C GLU A 30 -6.89 17.98 -3.79
N GLN A 31 -8.00 17.39 -4.26
CA GLN A 31 -9.05 16.87 -3.39
C GLN A 31 -8.52 15.77 -2.48
N VAL A 32 -7.75 14.81 -3.01
CA VAL A 32 -7.10 13.76 -2.20
C VAL A 32 -6.14 14.37 -1.17
N ILE A 33 -5.31 15.34 -1.58
CA ILE A 33 -4.37 16.01 -0.65
C ILE A 33 -5.13 16.61 0.53
N ALA A 34 -6.22 17.35 0.26
CA ALA A 34 -7.03 17.96 1.32
C ALA A 34 -7.72 16.91 2.22
N LEU A 35 -8.17 15.78 1.66
CA LEU A 35 -8.77 14.69 2.43
C LEU A 35 -7.75 13.96 3.30
N VAL A 36 -6.54 13.73 2.80
CA VAL A 36 -5.43 13.15 3.57
C VAL A 36 -4.99 14.10 4.68
N GLU A 37 -4.91 15.39 4.40
CA GLU A 37 -4.60 16.40 5.41
C GLU A 37 -5.66 16.39 6.53
N LEU A 38 -6.95 16.38 6.17
CA LEU A 38 -8.03 16.24 7.15
C LEU A 38 -7.93 14.94 7.94
N ALA A 39 -7.63 13.81 7.28
CA ALA A 39 -7.45 12.53 7.95
C ALA A 39 -6.27 12.56 8.94
N SER A 40 -5.17 13.25 8.62
CA SER A 40 -4.01 13.37 9.52
C SER A 40 -4.30 14.17 10.80
N GLN A 41 -5.27 15.09 10.74
CA GLN A 41 -5.70 15.91 11.87
C GLN A 41 -6.67 15.17 12.80
N LEU A 42 -7.19 14.01 12.37
CA LEU A 42 -8.22 13.26 13.08
C LEU A 42 -7.68 11.88 13.49
N SER A 43 -7.69 11.58 14.78
CA SER A 43 -7.18 10.31 15.31
C SER A 43 -8.25 9.60 16.17
N PRO A 44 -8.84 8.49 15.69
CA PRO A 44 -8.67 7.90 14.35
C PRO A 44 -9.36 8.72 13.25
N PRO A 45 -8.90 8.63 11.98
CA PRO A 45 -9.55 9.29 10.85
C PRO A 45 -10.94 8.67 10.61
N PRO A 46 -12.00 9.48 10.40
CA PRO A 46 -13.32 8.95 10.12
C PRO A 46 -13.35 8.17 8.80
N VAL A 47 -14.02 7.00 8.80
CA VAL A 47 -14.18 6.14 7.62
C VAL A 47 -14.68 6.94 6.40
N LYS A 48 -15.64 7.86 6.60
CA LYS A 48 -16.19 8.70 5.53
C LYS A 48 -15.13 9.58 4.85
N VAL A 49 -14.13 10.08 5.59
CA VAL A 49 -13.03 10.88 5.02
C VAL A 49 -12.15 9.99 4.13
N LEU A 50 -11.80 8.79 4.61
CA LEU A 50 -10.99 7.83 3.85
C LEU A 50 -11.73 7.28 2.63
N SER A 51 -13.04 6.99 2.74
CA SER A 51 -13.87 6.58 1.61
C SER A 51 -13.85 7.63 0.51
N LYS A 52 -14.08 8.91 0.85
CA LYS A 52 -14.00 10.02 -0.11
C LYS A 52 -12.61 10.15 -0.73
N ALA A 53 -11.55 9.94 0.05
CA ALA A 53 -10.17 10.02 -0.46
C ALA A 53 -9.93 8.93 -1.52
N LEU A 54 -10.41 7.71 -1.27
CA LEU A 54 -10.32 6.61 -2.23
C LEU A 54 -11.19 6.84 -3.48
N GLU A 55 -12.39 7.42 -3.32
CA GLU A 55 -13.25 7.82 -4.45
C GLU A 55 -12.59 8.88 -5.34
N ALA A 56 -12.01 9.92 -4.73
CA ALA A 56 -11.27 10.95 -5.45
C ALA A 56 -10.03 10.35 -6.15
N THR A 57 -9.32 9.44 -5.48
CA THR A 57 -8.18 8.71 -6.06
C THR A 57 -8.55 7.91 -7.30
N ALA A 58 -9.76 7.31 -7.33
CA ALA A 58 -10.24 6.59 -8.52
C ALA A 58 -10.41 7.52 -9.73
N SER A 59 -10.69 8.81 -9.49
CA SER A 59 -10.87 9.83 -10.53
C SER A 59 -9.55 10.43 -11.06
N ILE A 60 -8.42 10.17 -10.42
CA ILE A 60 -7.09 10.62 -10.88
C ILE A 60 -6.67 9.82 -12.11
N GLN A 61 -6.52 10.46 -13.27
CA GLN A 61 -6.15 9.75 -14.51
C GLN A 61 -4.67 9.36 -14.57
N ASP A 62 -3.78 10.20 -14.05
CA ASP A 62 -2.34 9.92 -14.05
C ASP A 62 -1.99 8.80 -13.06
N GLY A 63 -1.32 7.75 -13.55
CA GLY A 63 -0.97 6.58 -12.74
C GLY A 63 0.05 6.88 -11.63
N GLY A 64 0.93 7.85 -11.84
CA GLY A 64 1.89 8.31 -10.85
C GLY A 64 1.18 9.03 -9.71
N ASP A 65 0.35 10.01 -10.03
CA ASP A 65 -0.47 10.76 -9.06
C ASP A 65 -1.40 9.82 -8.29
N ARG A 66 -2.05 8.87 -8.98
CA ARG A 66 -2.89 7.85 -8.34
C ARG A 66 -2.07 6.99 -7.37
N SER A 67 -0.84 6.62 -7.74
CA SER A 67 0.08 5.92 -6.83
C SER A 67 0.47 6.78 -5.62
N TYR A 68 0.79 8.06 -5.79
CA TYR A 68 1.08 8.98 -4.68
C TYR A 68 -0.11 9.11 -3.73
N ALA A 69 -1.31 9.27 -4.28
CA ALA A 69 -2.55 9.32 -3.53
C ALA A 69 -2.76 8.04 -2.69
N LEU A 70 -2.63 6.85 -3.28
CA LEU A 70 -2.80 5.59 -2.57
C LEU A 70 -1.75 5.39 -1.47
N VAL A 71 -0.49 5.75 -1.71
CA VAL A 71 0.56 5.70 -0.69
C VAL A 71 0.23 6.61 0.50
N ALA A 72 -0.24 7.83 0.23
CA ALA A 72 -0.62 8.78 1.27
C ALA A 72 -1.82 8.26 2.09
N ILE A 73 -2.87 7.77 1.43
CA ILE A 73 -4.06 7.23 2.09
C ILE A 73 -3.73 5.97 2.91
N ALA A 74 -2.86 5.08 2.40
CA ALA A 74 -2.50 3.83 3.08
C ALA A 74 -1.96 4.05 4.50
N SER A 75 -1.26 5.16 4.75
CA SER A 75 -0.75 5.50 6.09
C SER A 75 -1.86 5.69 7.13
N HIS A 76 -3.09 5.97 6.68
CA HIS A 76 -4.27 6.21 7.50
C HIS A 76 -5.31 5.10 7.44
N LEU A 77 -5.12 4.06 6.59
CA LEU A 77 -6.09 2.97 6.45
C LEU A 77 -6.14 2.10 7.72
N PRO A 78 -7.31 1.96 8.36
CA PRO A 78 -7.46 1.08 9.50
C PRO A 78 -7.50 -0.39 9.04
N PRO A 79 -6.70 -1.28 9.63
CA PRO A 79 -6.71 -2.71 9.26
C PRO A 79 -8.03 -3.42 9.61
N THR A 80 -8.89 -2.79 10.40
CA THR A 80 -10.20 -3.31 10.81
C THR A 80 -11.32 -3.02 9.81
N GLU A 81 -11.08 -2.23 8.77
CA GLU A 81 -12.11 -1.84 7.79
C GLU A 81 -11.86 -2.51 6.43
N PRO A 82 -12.29 -3.77 6.23
CA PRO A 82 -11.99 -4.53 5.02
C PRO A 82 -12.52 -3.87 3.74
N ILE A 83 -13.62 -3.13 3.82
CA ILE A 83 -14.20 -2.42 2.67
C ILE A 83 -13.23 -1.33 2.19
N LEU A 84 -12.59 -0.58 3.09
CA LEU A 84 -11.61 0.45 2.72
C LEU A 84 -10.34 -0.19 2.13
N LEU A 85 -9.89 -1.31 2.70
CA LEU A 85 -8.73 -2.06 2.20
C LEU A 85 -9.00 -2.62 0.79
N GLU A 86 -10.20 -3.16 0.56
CA GLU A 86 -10.62 -3.67 -0.75
C GLU A 86 -10.72 -2.55 -1.79
N HIS A 87 -11.25 -1.39 -1.42
CA HIS A 87 -11.29 -0.22 -2.29
C HIS A 87 -9.89 0.25 -2.67
N ALA A 88 -8.96 0.31 -1.71
CA ALA A 88 -7.57 0.67 -1.96
C ALA A 88 -6.87 -0.33 -2.90
N LEU A 89 -7.06 -1.64 -2.69
CA LEU A 89 -6.54 -2.68 -3.59
C LEU A 89 -7.18 -2.64 -4.98
N THR A 90 -8.44 -2.25 -5.09
CA THR A 90 -9.09 -2.11 -6.41
C THR A 90 -8.50 -0.93 -7.17
N ALA A 91 -8.22 0.18 -6.47
CA ALA A 91 -7.62 1.36 -7.08
C ALA A 91 -6.21 1.10 -7.64
N THR A 92 -5.44 0.13 -7.10
CA THR A 92 -4.14 -0.23 -7.68
C THR A 92 -4.28 -0.86 -9.07
N GLN A 93 -5.39 -1.54 -9.39
CA GLN A 93 -5.60 -2.22 -10.68
C GLN A 93 -5.66 -1.26 -11.88
N PHE A 94 -5.84 0.03 -11.64
CA PHE A 94 -5.88 1.06 -12.67
C PHE A 94 -4.53 1.80 -12.82
N ILE A 95 -3.45 1.26 -12.28
CA ILE A 95 -2.10 1.80 -12.44
C ILE A 95 -1.34 0.94 -13.44
N GLU A 96 -1.18 1.44 -14.66
CA GLU A 96 -0.55 0.70 -15.77
C GLU A 96 0.98 0.60 -15.62
N ASN A 97 1.61 1.65 -15.10
CA ASN A 97 3.06 1.65 -14.90
C ASN A 97 3.42 0.80 -13.68
N GLU A 98 4.18 -0.28 -13.93
CA GLU A 98 4.47 -1.30 -12.92
C GLU A 98 5.28 -0.77 -11.72
N HIS A 99 6.14 0.24 -11.92
CA HIS A 99 6.84 0.89 -10.82
C HIS A 99 5.87 1.62 -9.88
N TYR A 100 4.93 2.38 -10.46
CA TYR A 100 3.90 3.06 -9.68
C TYR A 100 2.90 2.09 -9.05
N LEU A 101 2.56 1.00 -9.75
CA LEU A 101 1.70 -0.08 -9.25
C LEU A 101 2.34 -0.72 -8.02
N THR A 102 3.60 -1.16 -8.11
CA THR A 102 4.31 -1.78 -6.99
C THR A 102 4.36 -0.85 -5.80
N ARG A 103 4.67 0.43 -6.00
CA ARG A 103 4.73 1.39 -4.89
C ARG A 103 3.38 1.50 -4.17
N ALA A 104 2.28 1.59 -4.91
CA ALA A 104 0.94 1.65 -4.33
C ALA A 104 0.53 0.33 -3.67
N LEU A 105 0.77 -0.79 -4.34
CA LEU A 105 0.46 -2.13 -3.85
C LEU A 105 1.20 -2.44 -2.56
N VAL A 106 2.50 -2.13 -2.47
CA VAL A 106 3.30 -2.28 -1.25
C VAL A 106 2.69 -1.48 -0.10
N ALA A 107 2.35 -0.21 -0.34
CA ALA A 107 1.78 0.63 0.70
C ALA A 107 0.44 0.09 1.21
N VAL A 108 -0.45 -0.33 0.33
CA VAL A 108 -1.75 -0.93 0.70
C VAL A 108 -1.56 -2.31 1.36
N ALA A 109 -0.68 -3.16 0.83
CA ALA A 109 -0.41 -4.49 1.35
C ALA A 109 0.04 -4.48 2.80
N THR A 110 0.88 -3.51 3.20
CA THR A 110 1.34 -3.39 4.61
C THR A 110 0.23 -3.10 5.62
N LYS A 111 -0.99 -2.78 5.15
CA LYS A 111 -2.18 -2.53 5.97
C LYS A 111 -3.14 -3.72 6.00
N LEU A 112 -2.91 -4.74 5.18
CA LEU A 112 -3.76 -5.92 5.11
C LEU A 112 -3.49 -6.83 6.30
N PRO A 113 -4.47 -7.10 7.16
CA PRO A 113 -4.28 -8.05 8.26
C PRO A 113 -4.35 -9.50 7.77
N GLU A 114 -3.64 -10.39 8.45
CA GLU A 114 -3.68 -11.84 8.23
C GLU A 114 -5.11 -12.42 8.31
N SER A 115 -6.00 -11.78 9.07
CA SER A 115 -7.41 -12.19 9.24
C SER A 115 -8.28 -12.04 7.99
N HIS A 116 -7.77 -11.46 6.90
CA HIS A 116 -8.49 -11.26 5.65
C HIS A 116 -7.78 -11.96 4.46
N PRO A 117 -7.79 -13.31 4.42
CA PRO A 117 -7.04 -14.08 3.42
C PRO A 117 -7.43 -13.74 1.98
N LYS A 118 -8.69 -13.42 1.69
CA LYS A 118 -9.13 -13.02 0.35
C LYS A 118 -8.49 -11.71 -0.14
N LEU A 119 -8.23 -10.76 0.75
CA LEU A 119 -7.57 -9.51 0.39
C LEU A 119 -6.08 -9.74 0.14
N LEU A 120 -5.46 -10.62 0.95
CA LEU A 120 -4.08 -11.04 0.75
C LEU A 120 -3.89 -11.82 -0.55
N GLU A 121 -4.81 -12.72 -0.89
CA GLU A 121 -4.83 -13.43 -2.18
C GLU A 121 -4.94 -12.44 -3.35
N LYS A 122 -5.79 -11.42 -3.25
CA LYS A 122 -5.92 -10.37 -4.28
C LYS A 122 -4.62 -9.55 -4.43
N ALA A 123 -3.99 -9.18 -3.32
CA ALA A 123 -2.71 -8.48 -3.34
C ALA A 123 -1.61 -9.35 -3.96
N LEU A 124 -1.54 -10.64 -3.57
CA LEU A 124 -0.59 -11.61 -4.11
C LEU A 124 -0.80 -11.84 -5.61
N SER A 125 -2.05 -12.01 -6.06
CA SER A 125 -2.37 -12.14 -7.48
C SER A 125 -1.97 -10.90 -8.26
N THR A 126 -2.12 -9.70 -7.67
CA THR A 126 -1.70 -8.46 -8.31
C THR A 126 -0.17 -8.42 -8.42
N ALA A 127 0.55 -8.77 -7.36
CA ALA A 127 2.01 -8.84 -7.39
C ALA A 127 2.53 -9.85 -8.43
N LEU A 128 1.90 -11.03 -8.52
CA LEU A 128 2.25 -12.06 -9.50
C LEU A 128 1.97 -11.64 -10.96
N SER A 129 1.04 -10.71 -11.17
CA SER A 129 0.72 -10.21 -12.51
C SER A 129 1.73 -9.19 -13.05
N ILE A 130 2.61 -8.66 -12.20
CA ILE A 130 3.67 -7.72 -12.58
C ILE A 130 4.69 -8.43 -13.47
N GLN A 131 4.96 -7.85 -14.64
CA GLN A 131 5.88 -8.39 -15.64
C GLN A 131 7.33 -8.06 -15.32
N ASP A 132 7.63 -6.83 -14.90
CA ASP A 132 8.95 -6.43 -14.44
C ASP A 132 9.35 -7.24 -13.20
N GLU A 133 10.43 -8.01 -13.34
CA GLU A 133 10.87 -8.97 -12.34
C GLU A 133 11.37 -8.31 -11.06
N GLU A 134 11.98 -7.11 -11.16
CA GLU A 134 12.41 -6.35 -9.99
C GLU A 134 11.19 -5.90 -9.18
N GLU A 135 10.22 -5.30 -9.86
CA GLU A 135 9.00 -4.80 -9.25
C GLU A 135 8.14 -5.95 -8.68
N ARG A 136 8.03 -7.09 -9.39
CA ARG A 136 7.38 -8.30 -8.88
C ARG A 136 8.06 -8.83 -7.61
N ALA A 137 9.38 -8.98 -7.61
CA ALA A 137 10.11 -9.46 -6.44
C ALA A 137 9.91 -8.56 -5.22
N ARG A 138 9.92 -7.23 -5.44
CA ARG A 138 9.67 -6.23 -4.37
C ARG A 138 8.25 -6.31 -3.83
N ALA A 139 7.24 -6.45 -4.69
CA ALA A 139 5.85 -6.59 -4.27
C ALA A 139 5.63 -7.88 -3.46
N LEU A 140 6.16 -9.01 -3.92
CA LEU A 140 6.08 -10.29 -3.21
C LEU A 140 6.73 -10.22 -1.82
N ALA A 141 7.92 -9.62 -1.74
CA ALA A 141 8.63 -9.42 -0.48
C ALA A 141 7.83 -8.58 0.53
N ALA A 142 7.12 -7.55 0.08
CA ALA A 142 6.33 -6.70 0.95
C ALA A 142 5.03 -7.35 1.43
N ILE A 143 4.44 -8.25 0.64
CA ILE A 143 3.20 -8.96 0.99
C ILE A 143 3.48 -10.12 1.96
N ALA A 144 4.62 -10.81 1.81
CA ALA A 144 4.92 -12.02 2.57
C ALA A 144 4.76 -11.89 4.10
N PRO A 145 5.17 -10.79 4.78
CA PRO A 145 4.99 -10.65 6.22
C PRO A 145 3.54 -10.65 6.68
N GLN A 146 2.59 -10.30 5.79
CA GLN A 146 1.16 -10.27 6.10
C GLN A 146 0.48 -11.62 5.88
N LEU A 147 1.17 -12.56 5.21
CA LEU A 147 0.64 -13.88 4.96
C LEU A 147 0.77 -14.78 6.20
N PRO A 148 -0.14 -15.77 6.33
CA PRO A 148 0.03 -16.85 7.29
C PRO A 148 1.35 -17.59 7.08
N GLU A 149 1.89 -18.14 8.17
CA GLU A 149 3.23 -18.76 8.20
C GLU A 149 3.43 -19.83 7.11
N ASN A 150 2.39 -20.63 6.83
CA ASN A 150 2.44 -21.69 5.82
C ASN A 150 2.55 -21.17 4.37
N GLN A 151 2.18 -19.92 4.09
CA GLN A 151 2.30 -19.29 2.77
C GLN A 151 3.51 -18.36 2.69
N ARG A 152 3.86 -17.71 3.80
CA ARG A 152 4.96 -16.73 3.88
C ARG A 152 6.26 -17.25 3.31
N SER A 153 6.70 -18.44 3.71
CA SER A 153 7.97 -19.02 3.25
C SER A 153 7.99 -19.26 1.75
N SER A 154 6.91 -19.82 1.19
CA SER A 154 6.80 -20.08 -0.26
C SER A 154 6.81 -18.78 -1.07
N VAL A 155 6.15 -17.72 -0.58
CA VAL A 155 6.15 -16.42 -1.26
C VAL A 155 7.52 -15.73 -1.17
N LEU A 156 8.24 -15.87 -0.05
CA LEU A 156 9.61 -15.35 0.07
C LEU A 156 10.59 -16.10 -0.83
N GLU A 157 10.47 -17.43 -0.94
CA GLU A 157 11.26 -18.24 -1.88
C GLU A 157 11.00 -17.80 -3.31
N GLN A 158 9.73 -17.62 -3.69
CA GLN A 158 9.38 -17.14 -5.04
C GLN A 158 9.91 -15.72 -5.31
N ALA A 159 9.89 -14.82 -4.32
CA ALA A 159 10.48 -13.50 -4.44
C ALA A 159 12.01 -13.59 -4.65
N LEU A 160 12.68 -14.47 -3.92
CA LEU A 160 14.11 -14.71 -4.04
C LEU A 160 14.49 -15.31 -5.40
N ASP A 161 13.77 -16.33 -5.86
CA ASP A 161 13.98 -16.94 -7.18
C ASP A 161 13.75 -15.93 -8.31
N THR A 162 12.72 -15.10 -8.18
CA THR A 162 12.48 -13.98 -9.11
C THR A 162 13.67 -13.03 -9.11
N ALA A 163 14.12 -12.58 -7.93
CA ALA A 163 15.24 -11.66 -7.81
C ALA A 163 16.54 -12.22 -8.41
N LEU A 164 16.83 -13.49 -8.17
CA LEU A 164 18.03 -14.16 -8.69
C LEU A 164 18.01 -14.32 -10.21
N SER A 165 16.82 -14.41 -10.80
CA SER A 165 16.62 -14.53 -12.26
C SER A 165 16.79 -13.20 -13.00
N ILE A 166 16.74 -12.06 -12.30
CA ILE A 166 16.88 -10.73 -12.91
C ILE A 166 18.25 -10.62 -13.61
N GLN A 167 18.21 -10.32 -14.90
CA GLN A 167 19.41 -10.19 -15.74
C GLN A 167 20.24 -8.95 -15.40
N PHE A 168 19.58 -7.82 -15.14
CA PHE A 168 20.25 -6.57 -14.81
C PHE A 168 20.74 -6.58 -13.37
N THR A 169 22.06 -6.51 -13.19
CA THR A 169 22.74 -6.54 -11.90
C THR A 169 22.19 -5.53 -10.90
N SER A 170 21.95 -4.29 -11.32
CA SER A 170 21.38 -3.25 -10.46
C SER A 170 19.93 -3.54 -10.03
N GLY A 171 19.11 -4.15 -10.90
CA GLY A 171 17.76 -4.61 -10.56
C GLY A 171 17.80 -5.78 -9.58
N ARG A 172 18.66 -6.76 -9.85
CA ARG A 172 18.89 -7.90 -8.95
C ARG A 172 19.31 -7.45 -7.55
N ALA A 173 20.29 -6.56 -7.45
CA ALA A 173 20.76 -6.05 -6.16
C ALA A 173 19.65 -5.33 -5.39
N ARG A 174 18.84 -4.50 -6.07
CA ARG A 174 17.69 -3.82 -5.45
C ARG A 174 16.62 -4.80 -4.96
N ALA A 175 16.28 -5.81 -5.75
CA ALA A 175 15.32 -6.84 -5.36
C ALA A 175 15.82 -7.66 -4.16
N LEU A 176 17.06 -8.13 -4.17
CA LEU A 176 17.67 -8.87 -3.05
C LEU A 176 17.72 -8.02 -1.77
N ALA A 177 18.04 -6.72 -1.88
CA ALA A 177 18.04 -5.81 -0.75
C ALA A 177 16.62 -5.60 -0.16
N ALA A 178 15.58 -5.64 -0.99
CA ALA A 178 14.18 -5.55 -0.52
C ALA A 178 13.71 -6.84 0.17
N ILE A 179 14.20 -8.01 -0.26
CA ILE A 179 13.82 -9.32 0.29
C ILE A 179 14.54 -9.61 1.62
N ALA A 180 15.83 -9.25 1.73
CA ALA A 180 16.68 -9.63 2.86
C ALA A 180 16.10 -9.33 4.26
N PRO A 181 15.44 -8.18 4.53
CA PRO A 181 14.84 -7.91 5.83
C PRO A 181 13.78 -8.94 6.24
N GLN A 182 13.11 -9.57 5.27
CA GLN A 182 12.01 -10.50 5.49
C GLN A 182 12.47 -11.96 5.67
N LEU A 183 13.74 -12.24 5.38
CA LEU A 183 14.31 -13.58 5.51
C LEU A 183 14.73 -13.88 6.96
N PRO A 184 14.71 -15.17 7.35
CA PRO A 184 15.37 -15.63 8.56
C PRO A 184 16.85 -15.24 8.59
N GLU A 185 17.42 -15.06 9.79
CA GLU A 185 18.77 -14.52 10.00
C GLU A 185 19.86 -15.32 9.25
N ASN A 186 19.74 -16.65 9.22
CA ASN A 186 20.67 -17.53 8.52
C ASN A 186 20.68 -17.34 6.99
N GLN A 187 19.57 -16.91 6.39
CA GLN A 187 19.45 -16.64 4.95
C GLN A 187 19.75 -15.17 4.61
N ARG A 188 19.36 -14.24 5.50
CA ARG A 188 19.55 -12.80 5.32
C ARG A 188 20.99 -12.41 5.02
N SER A 189 21.95 -12.92 5.79
CA SER A 189 23.37 -12.57 5.63
C SER A 189 23.90 -12.98 4.25
N SER A 190 23.58 -14.19 3.81
CA SER A 190 23.96 -14.68 2.47
C SER A 190 23.37 -13.82 1.35
N VAL A 191 22.10 -13.45 1.45
CA VAL A 191 21.42 -12.64 0.44
C VAL A 191 21.97 -11.20 0.39
N LEU A 192 22.27 -10.59 1.54
CA LEU A 192 22.90 -9.27 1.60
C LEU A 192 24.31 -9.29 1.02
N GLU A 193 25.12 -10.31 1.33
CA GLU A 193 26.45 -10.46 0.72
C GLU A 193 26.36 -10.57 -0.80
N GLN A 194 25.41 -11.34 -1.32
CA GLN A 194 25.18 -11.45 -2.77
C GLN A 194 24.79 -10.10 -3.37
N ALA A 195 23.87 -9.35 -2.74
CA ALA A 195 23.48 -8.02 -3.19
C ALA A 195 24.67 -7.05 -3.25
N LEU A 196 25.52 -7.06 -2.21
CA LEU A 196 26.70 -6.19 -2.11
C LEU A 196 27.80 -6.55 -3.13
N ARG A 197 27.98 -7.83 -3.45
CA ARG A 197 28.96 -8.26 -4.49
C ARG A 197 28.57 -7.82 -5.90
N ILE A 198 27.31 -7.45 -6.12
CA ILE A 198 26.81 -7.04 -7.44
C ILE A 198 27.03 -5.54 -7.70
N VAL A 199 27.13 -4.73 -6.64
CA VAL A 199 27.23 -3.26 -6.72
C VAL A 199 28.65 -2.72 -6.56
N ASN A 200 29.62 -3.57 -6.21
CA ASN A 200 31.05 -3.27 -6.14
C ASN A 200 31.78 -3.83 -7.36
#